data_AF-A0A0A2C2W5-F1
#
_entry.id   AF-A0A0A2C2W5-F1
#
_cell.length_a   1.000
_cell.length_b   1.000
_cell.length_c   1.000
_cell.angle_alpha   90.00
_cell.angle_beta   90.00
_cell.angle_gamma   90.00
#
_symmetry.space_group_name_H-M   'P 1'
#
loop_
_entity.id
_entity.type
_entity.pdbx_description
1 polymer ?
#
loop_
_entity_poly.entity_id
_entity_poly.type
_entity_poly.pdbx_seq_one_letter_code
_entity_poly.pdbx_strand_id
1 'polypeptide(L)' 'MTEENKTHKNKCGGKSKAMLAYGMVQLGSSVISAIALSAIALSFCSLKQESKMFNECVEEVKATGQSSSNAVRFCNGGK' A
#
# COMPACT_ATOMS: atom_id res chain seq x y z
N MET A 1 -14.70 -67.92 20.18
CA MET A 1 -14.14 -68.14 18.84
C MET A 1 -14.45 -66.90 18.03
N THR A 2 -13.48 -65.99 17.91
CA THR A 2 -12.69 -65.73 16.66
C THR A 2 -13.60 -65.09 15.60
N GLU A 3 -13.38 -63.88 15.07
CA GLU A 3 -12.14 -63.30 14.57
C GLU A 3 -12.11 -61.76 14.63
N GLU A 4 -10.88 -61.31 14.66
CA GLU A 4 -10.34 -59.97 14.63
C GLU A 4 -10.05 -59.59 13.16
N ASN A 5 -10.54 -58.45 12.66
CA ASN A 5 -9.99 -57.87 11.42
C ASN A 5 -9.89 -56.34 11.44
N LYS A 6 -8.67 -55.93 11.80
CA LYS A 6 -7.90 -54.74 11.43
C LYS A 6 -8.53 -53.80 10.39
N THR A 7 -8.55 -52.50 10.71
CA THR A 7 -7.61 -51.53 10.13
C THR A 7 -7.80 -50.15 10.77
N HIS A 8 -6.96 -49.91 11.78
CA HIS A 8 -6.54 -48.59 12.20
C HIS A 8 -5.53 -48.09 11.15
N LYS A 9 -5.88 -47.10 10.32
CA LYS A 9 -4.92 -46.17 9.67
C LYS A 9 -5.62 -45.02 8.92
N ASN A 10 -5.71 -43.89 9.62
CA ASN A 10 -5.36 -42.54 9.15
C ASN A 10 -5.81 -42.13 7.72
N LYS A 11 -7.02 -41.56 7.61
CA LYS A 11 -7.41 -40.67 6.51
C LYS A 11 -7.85 -39.28 7.03
N CYS A 12 -6.98 -38.61 7.79
CA CYS A 12 -7.16 -37.21 8.21
C CYS A 12 -6.21 -36.23 7.48
N GLY A 13 -5.69 -36.58 6.30
CA GLY A 13 -4.70 -35.75 5.57
C GLY A 13 -5.27 -34.84 4.47
N GLY A 14 -6.49 -35.11 3.97
CA GLY A 14 -7.03 -34.45 2.78
C GLY A 14 -7.81 -33.15 3.04
N LYS A 15 -8.68 -33.14 4.06
CA LYS A 15 -9.54 -31.97 4.38
C LYS A 15 -8.78 -30.79 4.99
N SER A 16 -7.65 -31.07 5.66
CA SER A 16 -6.84 -30.03 6.33
C SER A 16 -6.11 -29.12 5.33
N LYS A 17 -5.61 -29.66 4.21
CA LYS A 17 -4.88 -28.85 3.21
C LYS A 17 -5.77 -27.85 2.47
N ALA A 18 -7.02 -28.21 2.16
CA ALA A 18 -7.96 -27.29 1.53
C ALA A 18 -8.36 -26.14 2.47
N MET A 19 -8.52 -26.43 3.77
CA MET A 19 -8.85 -25.42 4.79
C MET A 19 -7.68 -24.45 5.04
N LEU A 20 -6.44 -24.96 5.04
CA LEU A 20 -5.24 -24.11 5.16
C LEU A 20 -5.01 -23.24 3.91
N ALA A 21 -5.25 -23.76 2.70
CA ALA A 21 -5.12 -22.97 1.49
C ALA A 21 -6.10 -21.78 1.46
N TYR A 22 -7.35 -21.97 1.90
CA TYR A 22 -8.33 -20.89 1.99
C TYR A 22 -7.94 -19.83 3.04
N GLY A 23 -7.40 -20.26 4.19
CA GLY A 23 -6.87 -19.36 5.22
C GLY A 23 -5.65 -18.55 4.76
N MET A 24 -4.77 -19.15 3.95
CA MET A 24 -3.58 -18.46 3.41
C MET A 24 -3.93 -17.43 2.34
N VAL A 25 -4.94 -17.70 1.51
CA VAL A 25 -5.46 -16.70 0.54
C VAL A 25 -6.10 -15.52 1.28
N GLN A 26 -6.84 -15.79 2.36
CA GLN A 26 -7.48 -14.74 3.16
C GLN A 26 -6.45 -13.85 3.88
N LEU A 27 -5.40 -14.43 4.46
CA LEU A 27 -4.30 -13.66 5.06
C LEU A 27 -3.44 -12.94 4.02
N GLY A 28 -3.19 -13.57 2.87
CA GLY A 28 -2.39 -13.00 1.78
C GLY A 28 -2.99 -11.71 1.21
N SER A 29 -4.31 -11.64 1.10
CA SER A 29 -5.01 -10.44 0.63
C SER A 29 -4.71 -9.20 1.48
N SER A 30 -4.66 -9.36 2.81
CA SER A 30 -4.41 -8.26 3.75
C SER A 30 -2.99 -7.71 3.63
N VAL A 31 -2.01 -8.58 3.40
CA VAL A 31 -0.60 -8.17 3.22
C VAL A 31 -0.44 -7.36 1.93
N ILE A 32 -1.06 -7.81 0.83
CA ILE A 32 -1.03 -7.08 -0.45
C ILE A 32 -1.69 -5.71 -0.31
N SER A 33 -2.84 -5.63 0.35
CA SER A 33 -3.51 -4.36 0.62
C SER A 33 -2.67 -3.41 1.48
N ALA A 34 -2.00 -3.92 2.52
CA ALA A 34 -1.11 -3.11 3.36
C ALA A 34 0.09 -2.56 2.59
N ILE A 35 0.71 -3.37 1.71
CA ILE A 35 1.81 -2.93 0.84
C ILE A 35 1.34 -1.84 -0.12
N ALA A 36 0.17 -2.03 -0.76
CA ALA A 36 -0.40 -1.04 -1.66
C ALA A 36 -0.68 0.29 -0.96
N LEU A 37 -1.30 0.27 0.22
CA LEU A 37 -1.54 1.47 1.03
C LEU A 37 -0.23 2.15 1.46
N SER A 38 0.79 1.37 1.81
CA SER A 38 2.11 1.90 2.18
C SER A 38 2.80 2.58 1.00
N ALA A 39 2.74 1.98 -0.19
CA ALA A 39 3.27 2.59 -1.41
C ALA A 39 2.57 3.92 -1.73
N ILE A 40 1.24 3.95 -1.66
CA ILE A 40 0.44 5.18 -1.86
C ILE A 40 0.82 6.25 -0.84
N ALA A 41 0.98 5.88 0.44
CA ALA A 41 1.37 6.81 1.49
C ALA A 41 2.77 7.41 1.25
N LEU A 42 3.74 6.59 0.82
CA LEU A 42 5.08 7.08 0.47
C LEU A 42 5.04 8.03 -0.74
N SER A 43 4.28 7.69 -1.78
CA SER A 43 4.07 8.59 -2.92
C SER A 43 3.45 9.93 -2.50
N PHE A 44 2.45 9.90 -1.61
CA PHE A 44 1.86 11.13 -1.07
C PHE A 44 2.84 11.94 -0.21
N CYS A 45 3.76 11.32 0.52
CA CYS A 45 4.80 12.03 1.26
C CYS A 45 5.73 12.82 0.32
N SER A 46 6.18 12.18 -0.78
CA SER A 46 6.97 12.89 -1.80
C SER A 46 6.19 14.05 -2.42
N LEU A 47 4.93 13.84 -2.80
CA LEU A 47 4.08 14.91 -3.34
C LEU A 47 3.84 16.03 -2.32
N LYS A 48 3.70 15.71 -1.04
CA LYS A 48 3.51 16.68 0.03
C LYS A 48 4.77 17.53 0.25
N GLN A 49 5.95 16.93 0.13
CA GLN A 49 7.21 17.66 0.23
C GLN A 49 7.39 18.62 -0.94
N GLU A 50 7.15 18.16 -2.18
CA GLU A 50 7.16 19.00 -3.38
C GLU A 50 6.13 20.14 -3.28
N SER A 51 4.91 19.85 -2.80
CA SER A 51 3.86 20.85 -2.61
C SER A 51 4.23 21.91 -1.58
N LYS A 52 4.94 21.53 -0.52
CA LYS A 52 5.45 22.49 0.48
C LYS A 52 6.48 23.43 -0.13
N MET A 53 7.50 22.89 -0.81
CA MET A 53 8.51 23.70 -1.48
C MET A 53 7.89 24.63 -2.53
N PHE A 54 6.93 24.13 -3.30
CA PHE A 54 6.22 24.94 -4.28
C PHE A 54 5.46 26.11 -3.62
N ASN A 55 4.72 25.84 -2.54
CA ASN A 55 3.98 26.87 -1.84
C ASN A 55 4.90 27.92 -1.20
N GLU A 56 6.02 27.49 -0.60
CA GLU A 56 7.05 28.40 -0.06
C GLU A 56 7.63 29.28 -1.17
N CYS A 57 7.99 28.71 -2.33
CA CYS A 57 8.44 29.49 -3.49
C CYS A 57 7.40 30.54 -3.91
N VAL A 58 6.12 30.14 -4.00
CA VAL A 58 5.05 31.06 -4.41
C VAL A 58 4.86 32.18 -3.39
N GLU A 59 4.90 31.88 -2.10
CA GLU A 59 4.82 32.91 -1.04
C GLU A 59 6.02 33.86 -1.08
N GLU A 60 7.23 33.34 -1.26
CA GLU A 60 8.46 34.14 -1.37
C GLU A 60 8.39 35.08 -2.57
N VAL A 61 8.05 34.56 -3.75
CA VAL A 61 7.98 35.36 -4.98
C VAL A 61 6.84 36.38 -4.91
N LYS A 62 5.70 36.04 -4.30
CA LYS A 62 4.64 37.02 -4.02
C LYS A 62 5.11 38.13 -3.07
N ALA A 63 5.90 37.79 -2.05
CA ALA A 63 6.46 38.77 -1.12
C ALA A 63 7.44 39.76 -1.79
N THR A 64 8.08 39.37 -2.91
CA THR A 64 8.88 40.29 -3.74
C THR A 64 8.06 41.30 -4.55
N GLY A 65 6.72 41.24 -4.46
CA GLY A 65 5.80 42.15 -5.16
C GLY A 65 5.25 41.60 -6.48
N GLN A 66 5.51 40.34 -6.82
CA GLN A 66 4.92 39.72 -8.02
C GLN A 66 3.45 39.35 -7.82
N SER A 67 2.67 39.44 -8.92
CA SER A 67 1.32 38.88 -8.99
C SER A 67 1.34 37.37 -8.69
N SER A 68 0.30 36.87 -8.02
CA SER A 68 0.10 35.44 -7.76
C SER A 68 0.25 34.57 -9.02
N SER A 69 -0.24 35.05 -10.17
CA SER A 69 -0.13 34.31 -11.43
C SER A 69 1.31 34.18 -11.91
N ASN A 70 2.13 35.21 -11.69
CA ASN A 70 3.52 35.24 -12.12
C ASN A 70 4.42 34.46 -11.15
N ALA A 71 4.12 34.52 -9.85
CA ALA A 71 4.77 33.67 -8.84
C ALA A 71 4.55 32.18 -9.13
N VAL A 72 3.30 31.76 -9.39
CA VAL A 72 2.98 30.38 -9.77
C VAL A 72 3.68 29.98 -11.06
N ARG A 73 3.72 30.87 -12.07
CA ARG A 73 4.40 30.59 -13.35
C ARG A 73 5.91 30.43 -13.16
N PHE A 74 6.53 31.28 -12.35
CA PHE A 74 7.95 31.23 -12.03
C PHE A 74 8.33 29.96 -11.27
N CYS A 75 7.59 29.62 -10.21
CA CYS A 75 7.85 28.41 -9.41
C CYS A 75 7.56 27.11 -10.19
N ASN A 76 6.80 27.17 -11.28
CA ASN A 76 6.65 26.07 -12.25
C ASN A 76 7.74 26.06 -13.35
N GLY A 77 8.81 26.85 -13.22
CA GLY A 77 9.91 26.91 -14.18
C GLY A 77 9.68 27.83 -15.39
N GLY A 78 8.60 28.61 -15.39
CA GLY A 78 8.36 29.66 -16.38
C GLY A 78 9.30 30.85 -16.21
N LYS A 79 9.74 31.43 -17.33
CA LYS A 79 10.48 32.70 -17.35
C LYS A 79 9.56 33.92 -17.25
#